data_AF-A0A8J6I1I2-F1
#
_entry.id   AF-A0A8J6I1I2-F1
#
_cell.length_a   1.000
_cell.length_b   1.000
_cell.length_c   1.000
_cell.angle_alpha   90.00
_cell.angle_beta   90.00
_cell.angle_gamma   90.00
#
_symmetry.space_group_name_H-M   'P 1'
#
loop_
_entity.id
_entity.type
_entity.pdbx_description
1 polymer ?
#
loop_
_entity_poly.entity_id
_entity_poly.type
_entity_poly.pdbx_seq_one_letter_code
_entity_poly.pdbx_strand_id
1 'polypeptide(L)'
;MRIRPLLTRGLFLSFLGLWLLILVCPQGALAASDSYYTKESFRLAPDGFVVVEAAFQDVEVYQTAGQMVEVEVWMTFQAPFRRTVEKLIEAYEPVFTVDENRLQIRSVPDSKVSSSFTQASGKIKITVPAGTSLTVNTASGDCIFRGRFGLSIAVNTASGDVSFQGEVESFAANTASGKIGATFERPVIRVDANSASGDIWIDGPVASAGLHTVSGKVDLRGLDGGWFNISTVSGDLTATWATISAPVSLTVDSVSGDLRLFFPAGTKMKGQLKSRSGKISSDFPGEKAGQAKTLFLQDEGAVVQIQAATVSGSIGLYAGNRSPAQPNTAKETQTWTGHSRALAEEDPPPAFFLNLYRYEKNWAPGLKVRLYDRLYLTGNLDYSYRERDLNLPVGTVYFFNAPSSRISFYGGGGAQFSSKDGFQYPYLLVGTDFFFLFYELVYPWTEEVSPRHRFGLSIEL
;
A
#
# COMPACT_ATOMS: atom_id res chain seq x y z
N MET A 1 56.45 -34.45 -21.33
CA MET A 1 56.38 -33.04 -21.75
C MET A 1 55.02 -32.82 -22.43
N ARG A 2 54.12 -32.08 -21.78
CA ARG A 2 52.73 -31.87 -22.21
C ARG A 2 52.67 -30.78 -23.28
N ILE A 3 51.90 -31.00 -24.34
CA ILE A 3 51.28 -29.94 -25.15
C ILE A 3 49.80 -30.26 -25.26
N ARG A 4 48.94 -29.33 -24.83
CA ARG A 4 47.61 -29.09 -25.40
C ARG A 4 47.28 -27.59 -25.32
N PRO A 5 46.54 -27.04 -26.30
CA PRO A 5 46.48 -25.61 -26.58
C PRO A 5 45.26 -24.93 -25.94
N LEU A 6 45.42 -23.66 -25.53
CA LEU A 6 44.35 -22.79 -25.05
C LEU A 6 44.38 -21.48 -25.86
N LEU A 7 43.76 -21.52 -27.04
CA LEU A 7 43.41 -20.35 -27.84
C LEU A 7 41.92 -20.50 -28.15
N THR A 8 41.06 -19.74 -27.45
CA THR A 8 39.63 -19.48 -27.82
C THR A 8 38.86 -18.58 -26.83
N ARG A 9 39.47 -18.03 -25.77
CA ARG A 9 38.73 -17.18 -24.81
C ARG A 9 38.96 -15.66 -24.90
N GLY A 10 39.95 -15.20 -25.68
CA GLY A 10 40.32 -13.77 -25.73
C GLY A 10 39.44 -12.86 -26.59
N LEU A 11 38.76 -13.41 -27.61
CA LEU A 11 37.97 -12.61 -28.57
C LEU A 11 36.51 -12.36 -28.16
N PHE A 12 36.00 -13.09 -27.16
CA PHE A 12 34.64 -12.91 -26.65
C PHE A 12 34.53 -11.80 -25.59
N LEU A 13 35.63 -11.53 -24.88
CA LEU A 13 35.69 -10.53 -23.80
C LEU A 13 35.92 -9.10 -24.31
N SER A 14 36.53 -8.94 -25.49
CA SER A 14 36.73 -7.62 -26.11
C SER A 14 35.47 -7.05 -26.76
N PHE A 15 34.57 -7.90 -27.26
CA PHE A 15 33.25 -7.47 -27.76
C PHE A 15 32.29 -7.06 -26.64
N LEU A 16 32.40 -7.68 -25.46
CA LEU A 16 31.58 -7.34 -24.28
C LEU A 16 32.02 -5.99 -23.66
N GLY A 17 33.32 -5.69 -23.68
CA GLY A 17 33.88 -4.44 -23.16
C GLY A 17 33.55 -3.21 -24.02
N LEU A 18 33.46 -3.37 -25.35
CA LEU A 18 33.07 -2.26 -26.24
C LEU A 18 31.56 -1.98 -26.20
N TRP A 19 30.73 -2.98 -25.89
CA TRP A 19 29.29 -2.81 -25.67
C TRP A 19 28.97 -2.09 -24.35
N LEU A 20 29.74 -2.33 -23.28
CA LEU A 20 29.54 -1.62 -22.01
C LEU A 20 29.96 -0.14 -22.05
N LEU A 21 30.91 0.23 -22.90
CA LEU A 21 31.36 1.63 -23.02
C LEU A 21 30.36 2.53 -23.76
N ILE A 22 29.43 1.96 -24.53
CA ILE A 22 28.32 2.69 -25.15
C ILE A 22 27.16 2.93 -24.14
N LEU A 23 27.11 2.18 -23.04
CA LEU A 23 26.07 2.28 -22.00
C LEU A 23 26.35 3.31 -20.90
N VAL A 24 27.58 3.80 -20.76
CA VAL A 24 27.99 4.77 -19.71
C VAL A 24 28.32 6.15 -20.30
N CYS A 25 28.02 6.39 -21.58
CA CYS A 25 27.91 7.77 -22.04
C CYS A 25 26.61 8.34 -21.45
N PRO A 26 26.62 9.50 -20.74
CA PRO A 26 25.39 10.18 -20.37
C PRO A 26 24.81 10.77 -21.65
N GLN A 27 24.19 9.93 -22.47
CA GLN A 27 23.15 10.45 -23.34
C GLN A 27 22.00 10.80 -22.40
N GLY A 28 21.62 12.07 -22.38
CA GLY A 28 20.24 12.41 -22.15
C GLY A 28 19.39 11.76 -23.25
N ALA A 29 19.25 10.43 -23.21
CA ALA A 29 18.14 9.75 -23.81
C ALA A 29 16.95 10.21 -22.98
N LEU A 30 16.28 11.26 -23.44
CA LEU A 30 14.92 11.57 -23.05
C LEU A 30 14.20 10.22 -22.99
N ALA A 31 13.85 9.76 -21.79
CA ALA A 31 13.01 8.58 -21.66
C ALA A 31 11.82 8.80 -22.58
N ALA A 32 11.54 7.84 -23.46
CA ALA A 32 10.41 7.97 -24.35
C ALA A 32 9.16 8.08 -23.47
N SER A 33 8.38 9.14 -23.68
CA SER A 33 7.13 9.39 -22.98
C SER A 33 6.04 9.59 -24.01
N ASP A 34 4.92 8.90 -23.83
CA ASP A 34 3.73 9.13 -24.65
C ASP A 34 2.47 8.97 -23.80
N SER A 35 1.38 9.54 -24.31
CA SER A 35 0.10 9.58 -23.61
C SER A 35 -1.02 9.03 -24.48
N TYR A 36 -1.92 8.29 -23.86
CA TYR A 36 -3.16 7.83 -24.46
C TYR A 36 -4.33 8.62 -23.88
N TYR A 37 -5.26 9.02 -24.75
CA TYR A 37 -6.51 9.64 -24.37
C TYR A 37 -7.66 9.07 -25.20
N THR A 38 -8.75 8.70 -24.54
CA THR A 38 -10.03 8.44 -25.19
C THR A 38 -11.18 9.01 -24.36
N LYS A 39 -12.27 9.36 -25.05
CA LYS A 39 -13.54 9.77 -24.45
C LYS A 39 -14.68 9.07 -25.19
N GLU A 40 -15.42 8.25 -24.47
CA GLU A 40 -16.52 7.47 -25.00
C GLU A 40 -17.83 7.76 -24.24
N SER A 41 -18.97 7.53 -24.88
CA SER A 41 -20.28 7.78 -24.31
C SER A 41 -21.23 6.62 -24.59
N PHE A 42 -21.82 6.07 -23.53
CA PHE A 42 -22.68 4.90 -23.59
C PHE A 42 -24.06 5.23 -23.05
N ARG A 43 -25.10 4.63 -23.63
CA ARG A 43 -26.45 4.71 -23.08
C ARG A 43 -26.73 3.43 -22.32
N LEU A 44 -27.05 3.55 -21.04
CA LEU A 44 -27.60 2.48 -20.22
C LEU A 44 -29.07 2.79 -19.91
N ALA A 45 -29.86 1.75 -19.69
CA ALA A 45 -31.19 1.91 -19.12
C ALA A 45 -31.07 2.37 -17.63
N PRO A 46 -32.17 2.84 -17.01
CA PRO A 46 -32.19 3.06 -15.57
C PRO A 46 -31.65 1.85 -14.79
N ASP A 47 -31.02 2.11 -13.66
CA ASP A 47 -30.39 1.09 -12.80
C ASP A 47 -29.28 0.28 -13.49
N GLY A 48 -28.68 0.84 -14.55
CA GLY A 48 -27.54 0.26 -15.25
C GLY A 48 -26.36 -0.07 -14.34
N PHE A 49 -25.55 -1.03 -14.78
CA PHE A 49 -24.42 -1.54 -14.02
C PHE A 49 -23.09 -1.22 -14.73
N VAL A 50 -22.14 -0.60 -14.03
CA VAL A 50 -20.82 -0.29 -14.58
C VAL A 50 -19.76 -1.13 -13.87
N VAL A 51 -18.94 -1.84 -14.65
CA VAL A 51 -17.80 -2.61 -14.14
C VAL A 51 -16.51 -2.02 -14.69
N VAL A 52 -15.58 -1.71 -13.80
CA VAL A 52 -14.27 -1.16 -14.13
C VAL A 52 -13.20 -2.14 -13.69
N GLU A 53 -12.37 -2.56 -14.63
CA GLU A 53 -11.15 -3.31 -14.38
C GLU A 53 -9.97 -2.44 -14.80
N ALA A 54 -9.28 -1.86 -13.82
CA ALA A 54 -8.11 -1.02 -14.00
C ALA A 54 -6.87 -1.77 -13.49
N ALA A 55 -5.70 -1.46 -14.05
CA ALA A 55 -4.44 -1.99 -13.55
C ALA A 55 -3.85 -1.05 -12.49
N PHE A 56 -3.62 0.20 -12.87
CA PHE A 56 -2.93 1.20 -12.04
C PHE A 56 -3.63 2.56 -12.07
N GLN A 57 -4.69 2.70 -12.87
CA GLN A 57 -5.35 3.97 -13.09
C GLN A 57 -6.20 4.35 -11.87
N ASP A 58 -6.14 5.61 -11.47
CA ASP A 58 -7.07 6.18 -10.51
C ASP A 58 -8.47 6.21 -11.13
N VAL A 59 -9.49 5.81 -10.39
CA VAL A 59 -10.87 5.74 -10.87
C VAL A 59 -11.70 6.79 -10.15
N GLU A 60 -12.17 7.78 -10.90
CA GLU A 60 -13.04 8.84 -10.37
C GLU A 60 -14.43 8.71 -10.97
N VAL A 61 -15.44 8.49 -10.11
CA VAL A 61 -16.82 8.32 -10.53
C VAL A 61 -17.67 9.47 -9.98
N TYR A 62 -18.35 10.18 -10.88
CA TYR A 62 -19.22 11.30 -10.55
C TYR A 62 -20.63 11.05 -11.06
N GLN A 63 -21.63 11.49 -10.30
CA GLN A 63 -23.00 11.54 -10.78
C GLN A 63 -23.20 12.68 -11.80
N THR A 64 -24.01 12.46 -12.84
CA THR A 64 -24.54 13.49 -13.74
C THR A 64 -26.06 13.53 -13.75
N ALA A 65 -26.60 14.67 -14.19
CA ALA A 65 -28.01 14.82 -14.53
C ALA A 65 -28.35 14.25 -15.93
N GLY A 66 -27.34 13.97 -16.75
CA GLY A 66 -27.50 13.33 -18.05
C GLY A 66 -27.93 11.86 -17.95
N GLN A 67 -28.39 11.31 -19.07
CA GLN A 67 -28.77 9.88 -19.19
C GLN A 67 -27.66 9.00 -19.78
N MET A 68 -26.53 9.60 -20.13
CA MET A 68 -25.40 8.89 -20.72
C MET A 68 -24.35 8.63 -19.65
N VAL A 69 -23.71 7.47 -19.76
CA VAL A 69 -22.46 7.18 -19.07
C VAL A 69 -21.32 7.71 -19.94
N GLU A 70 -20.58 8.70 -19.45
CA GLU A 70 -19.38 9.21 -20.12
C GLU A 70 -18.14 8.63 -19.46
N VAL A 71 -17.20 8.14 -20.26
CA VAL A 71 -15.93 7.58 -19.78
C VAL A 71 -14.79 8.33 -20.46
N GLU A 72 -13.90 8.90 -19.66
CA GLU A 72 -12.68 9.55 -20.12
C GLU A 72 -11.48 8.82 -19.51
N VAL A 73 -10.54 8.38 -20.36
CA VAL A 73 -9.35 7.66 -19.92
C VAL A 73 -8.12 8.43 -20.37
N TRP A 74 -7.25 8.73 -19.41
CA TRP A 74 -5.91 9.27 -19.64
C TRP A 74 -4.87 8.30 -19.13
N MET A 75 -3.85 8.01 -19.92
CA MET A 75 -2.69 7.25 -19.46
C MET A 75 -1.42 7.91 -19.98
N THR A 76 -0.37 7.88 -19.16
CA THR A 76 0.97 8.33 -19.53
C THR A 76 1.96 7.25 -19.18
N PHE A 77 2.79 6.89 -20.15
CA PHE A 77 3.82 5.87 -19.99
C PHE A 77 5.20 6.48 -20.25
N GLN A 78 6.17 6.10 -19.42
CA GLN A 78 7.58 6.46 -19.61
C GLN A 78 8.43 5.20 -19.59
N ALA A 79 9.26 5.03 -20.63
CA ALA A 79 10.16 3.89 -20.75
C ALA A 79 11.45 4.28 -21.51
N PRO A 80 12.53 3.48 -21.41
CA PRO A 80 13.79 3.77 -22.10
C PRO A 80 13.69 3.79 -23.64
N PHE A 81 12.72 3.08 -24.22
CA PHE A 81 12.55 2.95 -25.66
C PHE A 81 11.12 3.25 -26.10
N ARG A 82 10.95 4.00 -27.19
CA ARG A 82 9.63 4.36 -27.75
C ARG A 82 8.77 3.15 -28.08
N ARG A 83 9.34 2.09 -28.66
CA ARG A 83 8.63 0.82 -28.94
C ARG A 83 8.06 0.17 -27.68
N THR A 84 8.69 0.37 -26.52
CA THR A 84 8.16 -0.13 -25.24
C THR A 84 6.95 0.68 -24.82
N VAL A 85 6.99 2.00 -24.98
CA VAL A 85 5.85 2.89 -24.74
C VAL A 85 4.67 2.53 -25.64
N GLU A 86 4.90 2.33 -26.94
CA GLU A 86 3.87 1.95 -27.91
C GLU A 86 3.20 0.61 -27.52
N LYS A 87 3.99 -0.40 -27.14
CA LYS A 87 3.47 -1.68 -26.64
C LYS A 87 2.68 -1.55 -25.34
N LEU A 88 3.09 -0.65 -24.44
CA LEU A 88 2.36 -0.40 -23.20
C LEU A 88 1.02 0.25 -23.50
N ILE A 89 0.98 1.26 -24.39
CA ILE A 89 -0.27 1.88 -24.79
C ILE A 89 -1.23 0.86 -25.40
N GLU A 90 -0.75 0.02 -26.32
CA GLU A 90 -1.56 -1.06 -26.92
C GLU A 90 -2.03 -2.08 -25.89
N ALA A 91 -1.17 -2.47 -24.94
CA ALA A 91 -1.53 -3.49 -23.94
C ALA A 91 -2.52 -2.99 -22.87
N TYR A 92 -2.55 -1.70 -22.58
CA TYR A 92 -3.44 -1.08 -21.59
C TYR A 92 -4.61 -0.33 -22.23
N GLU A 93 -4.71 -0.32 -23.56
CA GLU A 93 -5.81 0.31 -24.28
C GLU A 93 -7.16 -0.19 -23.73
N PRO A 94 -8.05 0.72 -23.25
CA PRO A 94 -9.30 0.32 -22.65
C PRO A 94 -10.23 -0.32 -23.68
N VAL A 95 -10.74 -1.50 -23.35
CA VAL A 95 -11.79 -2.18 -24.09
C VAL A 95 -13.13 -1.89 -23.41
N PHE A 96 -14.09 -1.41 -24.20
CA PHE A 96 -15.45 -1.12 -23.76
C PHE A 96 -16.42 -2.16 -24.32
N THR A 97 -17.08 -2.90 -23.43
CA THR A 97 -18.08 -3.90 -23.81
C THR A 97 -19.41 -3.53 -23.19
N VAL A 98 -20.44 -3.41 -24.01
CA VAL A 98 -21.82 -3.21 -23.56
C VAL A 98 -22.60 -4.50 -23.78
N ASP A 99 -23.17 -5.04 -22.71
CA ASP A 99 -24.03 -6.21 -22.74
C ASP A 99 -25.31 -5.91 -21.96
N GLU A 100 -26.45 -6.02 -22.62
CA GLU A 100 -27.78 -5.68 -22.09
C GLU A 100 -27.84 -4.29 -21.42
N ASN A 101 -27.67 -4.23 -20.09
CA ASN A 101 -27.68 -3.02 -19.26
C ASN A 101 -26.40 -2.87 -18.42
N ARG A 102 -25.32 -3.50 -18.88
CA ARG A 102 -24.01 -3.53 -18.21
C ARG A 102 -22.93 -2.97 -19.14
N LEU A 103 -22.21 -1.97 -18.66
CA LEU A 103 -20.99 -1.48 -19.30
C LEU A 103 -19.78 -2.05 -18.57
N GLN A 104 -18.92 -2.78 -19.27
CA GLN A 104 -17.62 -3.21 -18.79
C GLN A 104 -16.53 -2.35 -19.43
N ILE A 105 -15.68 -1.75 -18.59
CA ILE A 105 -14.52 -0.95 -18.95
C ILE A 105 -13.29 -1.73 -18.48
N ARG A 106 -12.49 -2.24 -19.40
CA ARG A 106 -11.34 -3.09 -19.08
C ARG A 106 -10.06 -2.48 -19.63
N SER A 107 -9.19 -2.02 -18.73
CA SER A 107 -7.87 -1.44 -19.02
C SER A 107 -6.78 -2.19 -18.24
N VAL A 108 -6.71 -3.49 -18.51
CA VAL A 108 -5.73 -4.43 -17.96
C VAL A 108 -5.14 -5.27 -19.11
N PRO A 109 -3.85 -5.64 -19.06
CA PRO A 109 -3.22 -6.36 -20.16
C PRO A 109 -3.62 -7.84 -20.15
N ASP A 110 -3.78 -8.42 -21.35
CA ASP A 110 -4.11 -9.85 -21.52
C ASP A 110 -2.93 -10.79 -21.20
N SER A 111 -1.71 -10.26 -21.13
CA SER A 111 -0.49 -11.03 -20.89
C SER A 111 0.42 -10.33 -19.88
N LYS A 112 1.31 -11.10 -19.25
CA LYS A 112 2.31 -10.54 -18.32
C LYS A 112 3.23 -9.59 -19.07
N VAL A 113 3.10 -8.30 -18.80
CA VAL A 113 4.00 -7.27 -19.29
C VAL A 113 5.22 -7.21 -18.36
N SER A 114 6.42 -7.43 -18.89
CA SER A 114 7.67 -7.26 -18.14
C SER A 114 7.89 -5.78 -17.83
N SER A 115 7.80 -5.42 -16.55
CA SER A 115 7.72 -4.04 -16.04
C SER A 115 9.02 -3.58 -15.37
N SER A 116 10.18 -3.99 -15.86
CA SER A 116 11.45 -3.45 -15.37
C SER A 116 11.73 -2.10 -16.05
N PHE A 117 11.85 -1.03 -15.25
CA PHE A 117 12.16 0.35 -15.68
C PHE A 117 11.04 1.16 -16.37
N THR A 118 9.76 0.85 -16.10
CA THR A 118 8.61 1.57 -16.66
C THR A 118 7.85 2.37 -15.59
N GLN A 119 7.61 3.66 -15.82
CA GLN A 119 6.64 4.44 -15.03
C GLN A 119 5.35 4.55 -15.82
N ALA A 120 4.23 4.22 -15.17
CA ALA A 120 2.89 4.35 -15.72
C ALA A 120 2.02 5.12 -14.74
N SER A 121 1.22 6.04 -15.26
CA SER A 121 0.20 6.76 -14.50
C SER A 121 -1.04 6.88 -15.35
N GLY A 122 -2.22 6.87 -14.74
CA GLY A 122 -3.45 6.99 -15.50
C GLY A 122 -4.63 7.34 -14.63
N LYS A 123 -5.68 7.81 -15.27
CA LYS A 123 -6.95 8.20 -14.67
C LYS A 123 -8.09 7.74 -15.57
N ILE A 124 -9.10 7.13 -14.97
CA ILE A 124 -10.38 6.81 -15.59
C ILE A 124 -11.43 7.65 -14.87
N LYS A 125 -11.96 8.67 -15.55
CA LYS A 125 -13.08 9.46 -15.06
C LYS A 125 -14.36 8.94 -15.69
N ILE A 126 -15.31 8.56 -14.85
CA ILE A 126 -16.61 8.03 -15.24
C ILE A 126 -17.67 8.97 -14.71
N THR A 127 -18.60 9.35 -15.57
CA THR A 127 -19.74 10.15 -15.19
C THR A 127 -20.99 9.33 -15.46
N VAL A 128 -21.77 9.02 -14.42
CA VAL A 128 -22.91 8.10 -14.49
C VAL A 128 -24.23 8.79 -14.11
N PRO A 129 -25.37 8.39 -14.70
CA PRO A 129 -26.68 8.81 -14.21
C PRO A 129 -26.92 8.40 -12.75
N ALA A 130 -27.85 9.08 -12.08
CA ALA A 130 -28.26 8.68 -10.75
C ALA A 130 -28.87 7.27 -10.75
N GLY A 131 -28.61 6.48 -9.70
CA GLY A 131 -29.14 5.12 -9.59
C GLY A 131 -28.28 4.04 -10.29
N THR A 132 -27.17 4.42 -10.93
CA THR A 132 -26.21 3.45 -11.47
C THR A 132 -25.49 2.72 -10.33
N SER A 133 -25.37 1.40 -10.45
CA SER A 133 -24.56 0.56 -9.55
C SER A 133 -23.19 0.30 -10.15
N LEU A 134 -22.16 0.17 -9.31
CA LEU A 134 -20.77 0.06 -9.77
C LEU A 134 -19.98 -1.06 -9.10
N THR A 135 -19.09 -1.67 -9.88
CA THR A 135 -17.98 -2.49 -9.38
C THR A 135 -16.67 -1.98 -9.94
N VAL A 136 -15.71 -1.70 -9.08
CA VAL A 136 -14.37 -1.23 -9.47
C VAL A 136 -13.32 -2.17 -8.91
N ASN A 137 -12.52 -2.75 -9.78
CA ASN A 137 -11.36 -3.57 -9.45
C ASN A 137 -10.11 -2.89 -9.99
N THR A 138 -9.14 -2.61 -9.11
CA THR A 138 -7.85 -2.03 -9.50
C THR A 138 -6.72 -2.66 -8.71
N ALA A 139 -5.48 -2.68 -9.21
CA ALA A 139 -4.37 -3.15 -8.38
C ALA A 139 -3.90 -2.04 -7.44
N SER A 140 -3.68 -0.83 -7.96
CA SER A 140 -3.04 0.24 -7.18
C SER A 140 -3.69 1.62 -7.29
N GLY A 141 -4.68 1.81 -8.16
CA GLY A 141 -5.31 3.12 -8.34
C GLY A 141 -6.21 3.51 -7.17
N ASP A 142 -6.26 4.80 -6.88
CA ASP A 142 -7.20 5.36 -5.90
C ASP A 142 -8.60 5.44 -6.51
N CYS A 143 -9.63 5.18 -5.68
CA CYS A 143 -11.02 5.15 -6.13
C CYS A 143 -11.83 6.24 -5.41
N ILE A 144 -12.39 7.18 -6.18
CA ILE A 144 -13.19 8.29 -5.66
C ILE A 144 -14.61 8.21 -6.23
N PHE A 145 -15.62 8.24 -5.36
CA PHE A 145 -17.03 8.22 -5.75
C PHE A 145 -17.74 9.43 -5.15
N ARG A 146 -18.44 10.19 -5.99
CA ARG A 146 -19.25 11.33 -5.55
C ARG A 146 -20.62 11.38 -6.21
N GLY A 147 -21.66 11.39 -5.38
CA GLY A 147 -23.06 11.58 -5.80
C GLY A 147 -23.99 10.47 -5.34
N ARG A 148 -25.15 10.37 -6.00
CA ARG A 148 -26.20 9.39 -5.73
C ARG A 148 -26.14 8.21 -6.70
N PHE A 149 -25.88 7.05 -6.14
CA PHE A 149 -25.75 5.79 -6.86
C PHE A 149 -26.94 4.87 -6.58
N GLY A 150 -26.96 3.71 -7.23
CA GLY A 150 -28.04 2.73 -7.14
C GLY A 150 -27.94 1.81 -5.93
N LEU A 151 -28.21 0.53 -6.21
CA LEU A 151 -28.25 -0.54 -5.23
C LEU A 151 -26.91 -0.77 -4.56
N SER A 152 -25.81 -0.72 -5.32
CA SER A 152 -24.50 -1.04 -4.76
C SER A 152 -23.32 -0.35 -5.41
N ILE A 153 -22.32 -0.07 -4.58
CA ILE A 153 -20.94 0.17 -4.99
C ILE A 153 -20.06 -0.90 -4.33
N ALA A 154 -19.29 -1.62 -5.16
CA ALA A 154 -18.28 -2.56 -4.70
C ALA A 154 -16.90 -2.16 -5.24
N VAL A 155 -15.90 -2.08 -4.36
CA VAL A 155 -14.55 -1.66 -4.71
C VAL A 155 -13.54 -2.66 -4.18
N ASN A 156 -12.66 -3.15 -5.03
CA ASN A 156 -11.52 -3.98 -4.64
C ASN A 156 -10.24 -3.36 -5.18
N THR A 157 -9.31 -3.07 -4.28
CA THR A 157 -7.98 -2.59 -4.64
C THR A 157 -6.91 -3.33 -3.84
N ALA A 158 -5.69 -3.47 -4.33
CA ALA A 158 -4.62 -4.03 -3.49
C ALA A 158 -4.05 -2.93 -2.59
N SER A 159 -3.77 -1.75 -3.15
CA SER A 159 -3.08 -0.67 -2.41
C SER A 159 -3.69 0.72 -2.49
N GLY A 160 -4.70 0.93 -3.34
CA GLY A 160 -5.32 2.24 -3.50
C GLY A 160 -6.21 2.64 -2.33
N ASP A 161 -6.34 3.95 -2.11
CA ASP A 161 -7.29 4.52 -1.16
C ASP A 161 -8.70 4.57 -1.78
N VAL A 162 -9.74 4.36 -0.96
CA VAL A 162 -11.14 4.41 -1.37
C VAL A 162 -11.84 5.57 -0.66
N SER A 163 -12.39 6.51 -1.42
CA SER A 163 -13.16 7.64 -0.92
C SER A 163 -14.56 7.65 -1.51
N PHE A 164 -15.58 7.58 -0.65
CA PHE A 164 -16.99 7.68 -1.03
C PHE A 164 -17.63 8.88 -0.35
N GLN A 165 -18.40 9.67 -1.11
CA GLN A 165 -19.26 10.71 -0.58
C GLN A 165 -20.59 10.76 -1.35
N GLY A 166 -21.69 10.53 -0.65
CA GLY A 166 -23.03 10.69 -1.22
C GLY A 166 -24.03 9.65 -0.74
N GLU A 167 -24.83 9.11 -1.66
CA GLU A 167 -25.97 8.23 -1.37
C GLU A 167 -25.83 6.90 -2.13
N VAL A 168 -26.02 5.78 -1.43
CA VAL A 168 -26.04 4.41 -1.99
C VAL A 168 -26.77 3.49 -1.00
N GLU A 169 -27.41 2.42 -1.47
CA GLU A 169 -28.09 1.47 -0.56
C GLU A 169 -27.12 0.52 0.15
N SER A 170 -26.08 0.06 -0.56
CA SER A 170 -25.05 -0.85 -0.05
C SER A 170 -23.66 -0.45 -0.54
N PHE A 171 -22.69 -0.43 0.37
CA PHE A 171 -21.31 -0.08 0.06
C PHE A 171 -20.35 -1.18 0.52
N ALA A 172 -19.53 -1.68 -0.40
CA ALA A 172 -18.48 -2.64 -0.12
C ALA A 172 -17.12 -2.12 -0.59
N ALA A 173 -16.12 -2.11 0.28
CA ALA A 173 -14.76 -1.68 -0.06
C ALA A 173 -13.70 -2.60 0.57
N ASN A 174 -12.84 -3.17 -0.27
CA ASN A 174 -11.76 -4.04 0.16
C ASN A 174 -10.42 -3.50 -0.34
N THR A 175 -9.45 -3.39 0.57
CA THR A 175 -8.07 -3.02 0.24
C THR A 175 -7.08 -3.80 1.10
N ALA A 176 -5.84 -4.02 0.65
CA ALA A 176 -4.84 -4.62 1.52
C ALA A 176 -4.14 -3.54 2.36
N SER A 177 -3.77 -2.41 1.75
CA SER A 177 -2.99 -1.37 2.42
C SER A 177 -3.54 0.05 2.35
N GLY A 178 -4.54 0.29 1.49
CA GLY A 178 -5.17 1.61 1.37
C GLY A 178 -6.13 1.93 2.52
N LYS A 179 -6.46 3.20 2.64
CA LYS A 179 -7.47 3.73 3.57
C LYS A 179 -8.85 3.67 2.93
N ILE A 180 -9.87 3.49 3.77
CA ILE A 180 -11.27 3.55 3.34
C ILE A 180 -11.95 4.70 4.07
N GLY A 181 -12.43 5.68 3.33
CA GLY A 181 -13.23 6.79 3.84
C GLY A 181 -14.59 6.84 3.15
N ALA A 182 -15.69 6.70 3.89
CA ALA A 182 -17.03 6.84 3.34
C ALA A 182 -17.86 7.83 4.16
N THR A 183 -18.51 8.77 3.48
CA THR A 183 -19.48 9.71 4.05
C THR A 183 -20.84 9.52 3.38
N PHE A 184 -21.83 9.09 4.16
CA PHE A 184 -23.19 8.81 3.69
C PHE A 184 -24.12 9.97 4.06
N GLU A 185 -24.76 10.56 3.05
CA GLU A 185 -25.71 11.67 3.22
C GLU A 185 -27.12 11.18 3.59
N ARG A 186 -27.39 9.89 3.39
CA ARG A 186 -28.68 9.22 3.68
C ARG A 186 -28.45 7.87 4.35
N PRO A 187 -29.48 7.29 4.99
CA PRO A 187 -29.40 5.96 5.58
C PRO A 187 -28.92 4.91 4.59
N VAL A 188 -27.82 4.23 4.92
CA VAL A 188 -27.26 3.11 4.16
C VAL A 188 -27.61 1.80 4.87
N ILE A 189 -28.06 0.81 4.10
CA ILE A 189 -28.55 -0.46 4.66
C ILE A 189 -27.37 -1.28 5.17
N ARG A 190 -26.29 -1.36 4.37
CA ARG A 190 -25.14 -2.20 4.68
C ARG A 190 -23.83 -1.57 4.22
N VAL A 191 -22.84 -1.61 5.10
CA VAL A 191 -21.45 -1.21 4.82
C VAL A 191 -20.51 -2.38 5.14
N ASP A 192 -19.84 -2.92 4.14
CA ASP A 192 -18.77 -3.89 4.34
C ASP A 192 -17.43 -3.25 3.97
N ALA A 193 -16.51 -3.07 4.92
CA ALA A 193 -15.23 -2.42 4.66
C ALA A 193 -14.08 -3.18 5.32
N ASN A 194 -13.13 -3.62 4.49
CA ASN A 194 -12.01 -4.45 4.91
C ASN A 194 -10.69 -3.84 4.47
N SER A 195 -9.77 -3.64 5.41
CA SER A 195 -8.40 -3.21 5.12
C SER A 195 -7.40 -3.93 6.00
N ALA A 196 -6.36 -4.56 5.46
CA ALA A 196 -5.39 -5.23 6.32
C ALA A 196 -4.64 -4.20 7.19
N SER A 197 -4.17 -3.09 6.60
CA SER A 197 -3.33 -2.13 7.34
C SER A 197 -3.76 -0.66 7.30
N GLY A 198 -4.69 -0.28 6.43
CA GLY A 198 -5.16 1.09 6.33
C GLY A 198 -6.32 1.41 7.28
N ASP A 199 -6.47 2.69 7.58
CA ASP A 199 -7.53 3.20 8.46
C ASP A 199 -8.89 3.14 7.76
N ILE A 200 -9.94 2.87 8.54
CA ILE A 200 -11.34 2.86 8.09
C ILE A 200 -12.08 3.98 8.81
N TRP A 201 -12.61 4.91 8.03
CA TRP A 201 -13.46 6.02 8.48
C TRP A 201 -14.82 5.94 7.82
N ILE A 202 -15.88 5.81 8.62
CA ILE A 202 -17.26 5.83 8.13
C ILE A 202 -18.04 6.89 8.89
N ASP A 203 -18.68 7.78 8.15
CA ASP A 203 -19.55 8.83 8.69
C ASP A 203 -20.92 8.76 8.02
N GLY A 204 -21.98 8.69 8.82
CA GLY A 204 -23.36 8.77 8.35
C GLY A 204 -24.28 7.73 9.00
N PRO A 205 -25.59 7.82 8.74
CA PRO A 205 -26.59 6.89 9.24
C PRO A 205 -26.42 5.50 8.63
N VAL A 206 -25.63 4.65 9.30
CA VAL A 206 -25.40 3.26 8.90
C VAL A 206 -26.28 2.34 9.72
N ALA A 207 -27.11 1.52 9.07
CA ALA A 207 -27.96 0.54 9.75
C ALA A 207 -27.19 -0.74 10.10
N SER A 208 -26.34 -1.24 9.20
CA SER A 208 -25.53 -2.43 9.46
C SER A 208 -24.13 -2.29 8.89
N ALA A 209 -23.12 -2.78 9.63
CA ALA A 209 -21.73 -2.75 9.17
C ALA A 209 -20.95 -4.04 9.51
N GLY A 210 -20.21 -4.55 8.53
CA GLY A 210 -19.21 -5.59 8.69
C GLY A 210 -17.82 -5.03 8.40
N LEU A 211 -16.99 -4.84 9.42
CA LEU A 211 -15.71 -4.16 9.27
C LEU A 211 -14.55 -4.98 9.84
N HIS A 212 -13.51 -5.18 9.04
CA HIS A 212 -12.35 -5.95 9.46
C HIS A 212 -11.03 -5.24 9.12
N THR A 213 -10.15 -5.13 10.11
CA THR A 213 -8.78 -4.67 9.91
C THR A 213 -7.77 -5.43 10.78
N VAL A 214 -6.48 -5.35 10.46
CA VAL A 214 -5.42 -5.89 11.34
C VAL A 214 -4.84 -4.77 12.18
N SER A 215 -4.29 -3.72 11.54
CA SER A 215 -3.59 -2.65 12.26
C SER A 215 -4.20 -1.25 12.10
N GLY A 216 -5.15 -1.08 11.19
CA GLY A 216 -5.77 0.22 10.90
C GLY A 216 -6.68 0.69 12.03
N LYS A 217 -6.76 2.00 12.21
CA LYS A 217 -7.75 2.61 13.12
C LYS A 217 -9.13 2.57 12.50
N VAL A 218 -10.14 2.28 13.31
CA VAL A 218 -11.56 2.32 12.90
C VAL A 218 -12.25 3.46 13.64
N ASP A 219 -12.79 4.46 12.92
CA ASP A 219 -13.63 5.53 13.48
C ASP A 219 -14.97 5.55 12.72
N LEU A 220 -16.04 5.21 13.42
CA LEU A 220 -17.41 5.14 12.91
C LEU A 220 -18.27 6.18 13.61
N ARG A 221 -19.00 6.96 12.82
CA ARG A 221 -19.82 8.07 13.30
C ARG A 221 -21.17 8.07 12.62
N GLY A 222 -22.17 8.57 13.34
CA GLY A 222 -23.52 8.68 12.80
C GLY A 222 -24.29 7.36 12.79
N LEU A 223 -23.79 6.30 13.45
CA LEU A 223 -24.41 4.97 13.39
C LEU A 223 -25.85 4.99 13.89
N ASP A 224 -26.68 4.11 13.32
CA ASP A 224 -28.08 3.91 13.70
C ASP A 224 -28.33 2.46 14.19
N GLY A 225 -29.57 1.99 14.19
CA GLY A 225 -29.95 0.64 14.59
C GLY A 225 -29.63 -0.45 13.57
N GLY A 226 -29.34 -1.67 14.02
CA GLY A 226 -29.17 -2.86 13.19
C GLY A 226 -27.99 -3.76 13.61
N TRP A 227 -27.28 -4.38 12.66
CA TRP A 227 -26.25 -5.38 12.92
C TRP A 227 -24.83 -4.84 12.67
N PHE A 228 -23.97 -4.93 13.67
CA PHE A 228 -22.59 -4.47 13.60
C PHE A 228 -21.65 -5.58 14.02
N ASN A 229 -20.72 -5.95 13.14
CA ASN A 229 -19.66 -6.91 13.41
C ASN A 229 -18.32 -6.28 13.02
N ILE A 230 -17.53 -5.93 14.02
CA ILE A 230 -16.30 -5.17 13.81
C ILE A 230 -15.14 -5.88 14.49
N SER A 231 -14.07 -6.17 13.76
CA SER A 231 -12.87 -6.75 14.34
C SER A 231 -11.60 -6.04 13.93
N THR A 232 -10.67 -5.91 14.87
CA THR A 232 -9.31 -5.42 14.64
C THR A 232 -8.29 -6.28 15.38
N VAL A 233 -7.01 -6.27 15.04
CA VAL A 233 -5.98 -6.92 15.86
C VAL A 233 -5.36 -5.90 16.81
N SER A 234 -4.77 -4.84 16.26
CA SER A 234 -4.02 -3.85 17.03
C SER A 234 -4.50 -2.40 16.88
N GLY A 235 -5.40 -2.13 15.93
CA GLY A 235 -5.94 -0.80 15.73
C GLY A 235 -6.97 -0.41 16.79
N ASP A 236 -7.01 0.87 17.16
CA ASP A 236 -8.06 1.40 18.03
C ASP A 236 -9.40 1.48 17.29
N LEU A 237 -10.48 1.19 18.01
CA LEU A 237 -11.84 1.33 17.51
C LEU A 237 -12.58 2.41 18.26
N THR A 238 -13.21 3.31 17.51
CA THR A 238 -14.17 4.28 18.03
C THR A 238 -15.46 4.16 17.23
N ALA A 239 -16.59 3.92 17.88
CA ALA A 239 -17.89 3.86 17.23
C ALA A 239 -18.90 4.72 17.98
N THR A 240 -19.63 5.58 17.26
CA THR A 240 -20.59 6.53 17.81
C THR A 240 -21.94 6.37 17.15
N TRP A 241 -22.93 5.93 17.94
CA TRP A 241 -24.33 5.91 17.54
C TRP A 241 -24.94 7.30 17.72
N ALA A 242 -25.48 7.85 16.63
CA ALA A 242 -26.25 9.09 16.67
C ALA A 242 -27.69 8.83 17.10
N THR A 243 -28.27 7.72 16.64
CA THR A 243 -29.64 7.29 16.94
C THR A 243 -29.71 5.78 17.13
N ILE A 244 -30.83 5.30 17.66
CA ILE A 244 -31.16 3.87 17.76
C ILE A 244 -32.59 3.72 17.27
N SER A 245 -32.78 3.73 15.95
CA SER A 245 -34.11 3.57 15.33
C SER A 245 -34.63 2.13 15.37
N ALA A 246 -33.72 1.16 15.48
CA ALA A 246 -34.00 -0.28 15.52
C ALA A 246 -33.09 -0.98 16.55
N PRO A 247 -33.44 -2.20 17.01
CA PRO A 247 -32.58 -2.97 17.91
C PRO A 247 -31.17 -3.16 17.33
N VAL A 248 -30.15 -2.99 18.16
CA VAL A 248 -28.74 -3.11 17.79
C VAL A 248 -28.19 -4.46 18.27
N SER A 249 -27.58 -5.23 17.37
CA SER A 249 -26.70 -6.35 17.71
C SER A 249 -25.28 -5.97 17.37
N LEU A 250 -24.44 -5.80 18.39
CA LEU A 250 -23.07 -5.34 18.26
C LEU A 250 -22.10 -6.43 18.75
N THR A 251 -21.20 -6.85 17.86
CA THR A 251 -20.03 -7.67 18.17
C THR A 251 -18.77 -6.89 17.81
N VAL A 252 -17.88 -6.71 18.78
CA VAL A 252 -16.61 -6.01 18.61
C VAL A 252 -15.47 -6.82 19.22
N ASP A 253 -14.49 -7.16 18.40
CA ASP A 253 -13.33 -7.94 18.86
C ASP A 253 -12.01 -7.23 18.54
N SER A 254 -11.10 -7.26 19.51
CA SER A 254 -9.72 -6.81 19.35
C SER A 254 -8.72 -7.74 20.05
N VAL A 255 -7.45 -7.68 19.67
CA VAL A 255 -6.38 -8.29 20.46
C VAL A 255 -5.77 -7.24 21.40
N SER A 256 -5.30 -6.11 20.87
CA SER A 256 -4.58 -5.10 21.65
C SER A 256 -5.11 -3.67 21.52
N GLY A 257 -6.06 -3.42 20.63
CA GLY A 257 -6.63 -2.09 20.41
C GLY A 257 -7.61 -1.68 21.51
N ASP A 258 -7.69 -0.37 21.75
CA ASP A 258 -8.68 0.21 22.66
C ASP A 258 -10.04 0.33 21.97
N LEU A 259 -11.10 -0.09 22.65
CA LEU A 259 -12.49 -0.03 22.18
C LEU A 259 -13.21 1.12 22.87
N ARG A 260 -13.71 2.10 22.10
CA ARG A 260 -14.49 3.24 22.61
C ARG A 260 -15.84 3.30 21.91
N LEU A 261 -16.90 3.03 22.65
CA LEU A 261 -18.26 2.93 22.13
C LEU A 261 -19.13 4.01 22.78
N PHE A 262 -19.78 4.82 21.96
CA PHE A 262 -20.61 5.94 22.38
C PHE A 262 -22.05 5.71 21.94
N PHE A 263 -22.99 5.81 22.88
CA PHE A 263 -24.42 5.64 22.63
C PHE A 263 -25.22 6.83 23.14
N PRO A 264 -26.41 7.12 22.58
CA PRO A 264 -27.31 8.13 23.12
C PRO A 264 -27.58 7.92 24.63
N ALA A 265 -27.68 9.01 25.39
CA ALA A 265 -27.96 8.95 26.81
C ALA A 265 -29.31 8.23 27.08
N GLY A 266 -29.36 7.39 28.12
CA GLY A 266 -30.55 6.61 28.45
C GLY A 266 -30.78 5.36 27.58
N THR A 267 -29.84 5.02 26.70
CA THR A 267 -29.87 3.77 25.95
C THR A 267 -29.86 2.58 26.91
N LYS A 268 -30.88 1.71 26.77
CA LYS A 268 -30.96 0.45 27.51
C LYS A 268 -30.21 -0.65 26.77
N MET A 269 -29.31 -1.33 27.47
CA MET A 269 -28.43 -2.31 26.85
C MET A 269 -28.20 -3.53 27.72
N LYS A 270 -27.93 -4.66 27.06
CA LYS A 270 -27.59 -5.93 27.69
C LYS A 270 -26.41 -6.58 26.99
N GLY A 271 -25.67 -7.41 27.72
CA GLY A 271 -24.59 -8.20 27.15
C GLY A 271 -23.34 -8.17 28.01
N GLN A 272 -22.16 -8.24 27.38
CA GLN A 272 -20.91 -8.37 28.11
C GLN A 272 -19.75 -7.63 27.45
N LEU A 273 -18.88 -7.07 28.29
CA LEU A 273 -17.59 -6.50 27.91
C LEU A 273 -16.49 -7.33 28.58
N LYS A 274 -15.43 -7.71 27.84
CA LYS A 274 -14.36 -8.56 28.35
C LYS A 274 -12.98 -8.01 27.96
N SER A 275 -12.10 -7.79 28.92
CA SER A 275 -10.69 -7.43 28.64
C SER A 275 -9.75 -8.28 29.48
N ARG A 276 -8.81 -9.03 28.89
CA ARG A 276 -7.92 -9.88 29.70
C ARG A 276 -6.90 -9.08 30.50
N SER A 277 -6.49 -7.87 30.13
CA SER A 277 -5.57 -7.07 30.96
C SER A 277 -5.84 -5.57 31.01
N GLY A 278 -6.66 -5.03 30.12
CA GLY A 278 -7.00 -3.62 30.13
C GLY A 278 -8.15 -3.28 31.07
N LYS A 279 -8.45 -1.97 31.14
CA LYS A 279 -9.50 -1.43 32.01
C LYS A 279 -10.85 -1.47 31.29
N ILE A 280 -11.91 -1.82 32.03
CA ILE A 280 -13.29 -1.69 31.56
C ILE A 280 -13.94 -0.51 32.31
N SER A 281 -14.45 0.46 31.56
CA SER A 281 -15.20 1.62 32.05
C SER A 281 -16.55 1.69 31.34
N SER A 282 -17.63 1.92 32.08
CA SER A 282 -18.98 1.99 31.54
C SER A 282 -19.79 3.05 32.27
N ASP A 283 -20.46 3.91 31.51
CA ASP A 283 -21.46 4.86 32.01
C ASP A 283 -22.86 4.20 32.16
N PHE A 284 -23.01 2.96 31.68
CA PHE A 284 -24.25 2.18 31.74
C PHE A 284 -24.23 1.18 32.90
N PRO A 285 -25.39 0.87 33.51
CA PRO A 285 -25.49 -0.01 34.66
C PRO A 285 -25.05 -1.43 34.31
N GLY A 286 -24.23 -2.02 35.19
CA GLY A 286 -23.75 -3.39 35.02
C GLY A 286 -23.04 -3.92 36.25
N GLU A 287 -22.98 -5.25 36.34
CA GLU A 287 -22.33 -5.97 37.43
C GLU A 287 -20.97 -6.51 36.98
N LYS A 288 -19.94 -6.24 37.77
CA LYS A 288 -18.62 -6.84 37.56
C LYS A 288 -18.61 -8.21 38.22
N ALA A 289 -18.28 -9.25 37.45
CA ALA A 289 -18.18 -10.59 37.99
C ALA A 289 -16.85 -10.79 38.75
N GLY A 290 -16.80 -10.43 40.05
CA GLY A 290 -15.69 -10.79 40.95
C GLY A 290 -14.29 -10.35 40.46
N GLN A 291 -13.29 -11.25 40.58
CA GLN A 291 -11.94 -11.07 40.01
C GLN A 291 -11.91 -11.14 38.47
N ALA A 292 -13.04 -11.47 37.82
CA ALA A 292 -13.09 -11.61 36.38
C ALA A 292 -13.13 -10.24 35.71
N LYS A 293 -12.30 -10.11 34.67
CA LYS A 293 -12.18 -8.90 33.86
C LYS A 293 -13.29 -8.82 32.81
N THR A 294 -14.51 -9.02 33.30
CA THR A 294 -15.75 -9.03 32.54
C THR A 294 -16.79 -8.15 33.25
N LEU A 295 -17.47 -7.31 32.48
CA LEU A 295 -18.62 -6.53 32.92
C LEU A 295 -19.88 -7.08 32.23
N PHE A 296 -20.90 -7.43 33.02
CA PHE A 296 -22.20 -7.83 32.51
C PHE A 296 -23.18 -6.66 32.57
N LEU A 297 -23.82 -6.36 31.44
CA LEU A 297 -24.84 -5.32 31.32
C LEU A 297 -26.21 -6.01 31.32
N GLN A 298 -27.12 -5.55 32.17
CA GLN A 298 -28.46 -6.10 32.25
C GLN A 298 -29.46 -4.98 32.53
N ASP A 299 -30.19 -4.58 31.49
CA ASP A 299 -31.26 -3.60 31.57
C ASP A 299 -32.55 -4.18 30.98
N GLU A 300 -33.67 -4.00 31.68
CA GLU A 300 -34.97 -4.48 31.24
C GLU A 300 -35.49 -3.64 30.07
N GLY A 301 -35.85 -4.31 28.96
CA GLY A 301 -36.22 -3.64 27.72
C GLY A 301 -35.02 -3.14 26.91
N ALA A 302 -33.84 -3.74 27.11
CA ALA A 302 -32.65 -3.44 26.32
C ALA A 302 -32.89 -3.53 24.81
N VAL A 303 -32.56 -2.45 24.11
CA VAL A 303 -32.62 -2.34 22.64
C VAL A 303 -31.24 -2.56 22.00
N VAL A 304 -30.17 -2.53 22.80
CA VAL A 304 -28.80 -2.85 22.35
C VAL A 304 -28.34 -4.15 23.01
N GLN A 305 -27.94 -5.10 22.20
CA GLN A 305 -27.22 -6.30 22.61
C GLN A 305 -25.74 -6.17 22.22
N ILE A 306 -24.85 -6.15 23.21
CA ILE A 306 -23.42 -5.88 23.01
C ILE A 306 -22.54 -7.06 23.46
N GLN A 307 -21.60 -7.43 22.61
CA GLN A 307 -20.47 -8.31 22.93
C GLN A 307 -19.20 -7.59 22.49
N ALA A 308 -18.41 -7.10 23.45
CA ALA A 308 -17.14 -6.45 23.16
C ALA A 308 -16.00 -7.17 23.88
N ALA A 309 -14.95 -7.54 23.16
CA ALA A 309 -13.81 -8.23 23.72
C ALA A 309 -12.47 -7.65 23.23
N THR A 310 -11.50 -7.58 24.14
CA THR A 310 -10.09 -7.33 23.80
C THR A 310 -9.18 -8.15 24.72
N VAL A 311 -7.95 -8.46 24.29
CA VAL A 311 -7.00 -9.17 25.16
C VAL A 311 -6.29 -8.16 26.05
N SER A 312 -5.61 -7.17 25.47
CA SER A 312 -4.81 -6.21 26.23
C SER A 312 -5.33 -4.77 26.22
N GLY A 313 -6.23 -4.41 25.30
CA GLY A 313 -6.81 -3.08 25.22
C GLY A 313 -7.80 -2.76 26.34
N SER A 314 -8.13 -1.49 26.48
CA SER A 314 -9.19 -1.02 27.36
C SER A 314 -10.53 -0.95 26.61
N ILE A 315 -11.63 -1.14 27.33
CA ILE A 315 -12.99 -0.99 26.80
C ILE A 315 -13.66 0.15 27.55
N GLY A 316 -14.06 1.18 26.80
CA GLY A 316 -14.85 2.31 27.28
C GLY A 316 -16.22 2.33 26.62
N LEU A 317 -17.26 2.38 27.44
CA LEU A 317 -18.65 2.48 27.02
C LEU A 317 -19.25 3.76 27.61
N TYR A 318 -19.62 4.71 26.75
CA TYR A 318 -19.90 6.09 27.14
C TYR A 318 -21.31 6.52 26.77
N ALA A 319 -21.94 7.28 27.66
CA ALA A 319 -23.26 7.87 27.44
C ALA A 319 -23.14 9.28 26.84
N GLY A 320 -23.86 9.53 25.76
CA GLY A 320 -23.87 10.80 25.04
C GLY A 320 -22.94 10.84 23.83
N ASN A 321 -23.07 11.89 23.03
CA ASN A 321 -22.23 12.09 21.88
C ASN A 321 -20.81 12.45 22.33
N ARG A 322 -19.82 11.95 21.58
CA ARG A 322 -18.43 12.40 21.67
C ARG A 322 -18.42 13.93 21.69
N SER A 323 -17.90 14.57 22.75
CA SER A 323 -17.48 15.97 22.68
C SER A 323 -16.62 16.10 21.43
N PRO A 324 -16.89 17.01 20.49
CA PRO A 324 -16.21 17.02 19.21
C PRO A 324 -14.73 17.30 19.44
N ALA A 325 -13.93 16.23 19.56
CA ALA A 325 -12.59 16.27 19.06
C ALA A 325 -12.80 16.57 17.58
N GLN A 326 -12.41 17.78 17.17
CA GLN A 326 -12.47 18.23 15.79
C GLN A 326 -12.14 17.03 14.90
N PRO A 327 -12.99 16.69 13.91
CA PRO A 327 -12.45 15.90 12.82
C PRO A 327 -11.18 16.63 12.40
N ASN A 328 -10.05 15.93 12.37
CA ASN A 328 -8.99 16.39 11.47
C ASN A 328 -9.74 16.51 10.15
N THR A 329 -9.98 17.76 9.75
CA THR A 329 -10.59 18.10 8.48
C THR A 329 -9.96 17.14 7.50
N ALA A 330 -10.79 16.38 6.78
CA ALA A 330 -10.36 15.75 5.55
C ALA A 330 -9.48 16.81 4.88
N LYS A 331 -8.17 16.55 4.85
CA LYS A 331 -7.21 17.52 4.38
C LYS A 331 -7.75 17.92 3.03
N GLU A 332 -8.09 19.21 2.90
CA GLU A 332 -8.06 19.87 1.61
C GLU A 332 -6.85 19.30 0.89
N THR A 333 -7.12 18.77 -0.30
CA THR A 333 -6.18 18.14 -1.21
C THR A 333 -4.89 18.95 -1.28
N GLN A 334 -4.00 18.69 -0.34
CA GLN A 334 -2.60 19.04 -0.39
C GLN A 334 -1.92 17.74 -0.75
N THR A 335 -1.47 17.69 -2.00
CA THR A 335 -0.48 16.75 -2.53
C THR A 335 0.48 16.30 -1.44
N TRP A 336 0.35 15.06 -0.97
CA TRP A 336 1.26 14.48 0.01
C TRP A 336 2.42 13.79 -0.69
N THR A 337 3.58 14.43 -0.60
CA THR A 337 4.89 13.80 -0.55
C THR A 337 4.90 12.76 0.58
N GLY A 338 5.35 11.54 0.27
CA GLY A 338 5.19 10.34 1.09
C GLY A 338 5.98 10.31 2.40
N HIS A 339 5.55 9.40 3.28
CA HIS A 339 6.32 8.22 3.72
C HIS A 339 5.55 7.46 4.82
N SER A 340 5.43 6.14 4.69
CA SER A 340 4.81 5.21 5.64
C SER A 340 5.83 4.18 6.17
N ARG A 341 5.60 3.69 7.40
CA ARG A 341 6.18 2.43 7.95
C ARG A 341 5.32 1.76 9.06
N ALA A 342 4.74 0.56 8.85
CA ALA A 342 4.60 -0.59 9.82
C ALA A 342 4.86 -2.04 9.24
N LEU A 343 5.76 -2.86 9.86
CA LEU A 343 6.56 -4.04 9.36
C LEU A 343 5.77 -5.38 9.36
N ALA A 344 5.98 -6.27 8.36
CA ALA A 344 5.76 -7.76 8.29
C ALA A 344 5.27 -8.14 6.85
N GLU A 345 5.57 -9.25 6.16
CA GLU A 345 6.11 -10.62 6.40
C GLU A 345 7.05 -10.96 5.19
N GLU A 346 8.13 -11.73 5.38
CA GLU A 346 9.35 -11.69 4.53
C GLU A 346 9.18 -12.24 3.08
N ASP A 347 9.20 -11.34 2.09
CA ASP A 347 9.43 -11.65 0.67
C ASP A 347 10.71 -12.49 0.47
N PRO A 348 10.77 -13.38 -0.54
CA PRO A 348 11.99 -14.12 -0.84
C PRO A 348 13.14 -13.12 -1.04
N PRO A 349 14.33 -13.37 -0.46
CA PRO A 349 15.41 -12.38 -0.44
C PRO A 349 15.72 -11.86 -1.85
N PRO A 350 15.89 -10.55 -2.08
CA PRO A 350 16.05 -9.99 -3.42
C PRO A 350 17.13 -10.73 -4.24
N ALA A 351 16.90 -10.90 -5.53
CA ALA A 351 17.91 -11.54 -6.37
C ALA A 351 19.14 -10.62 -6.51
N PHE A 352 18.90 -9.31 -6.54
CA PHE A 352 19.93 -8.30 -6.66
C PHE A 352 19.63 -7.08 -5.77
N PHE A 353 20.70 -6.40 -5.34
CA PHE A 353 20.61 -5.02 -4.84
C PHE A 353 21.49 -4.13 -5.72
N LEU A 354 20.92 -3.05 -6.24
CA LEU A 354 21.67 -1.98 -6.88
C LEU A 354 21.88 -0.83 -5.90
N ASN A 355 23.14 -0.60 -5.55
CA ASN A 355 23.57 0.48 -4.66
C ASN A 355 24.08 1.66 -5.49
N LEU A 356 23.62 2.87 -5.19
CA LEU A 356 24.12 4.10 -5.77
C LEU A 356 24.52 5.06 -4.66
N TYR A 357 25.81 5.35 -4.54
CA TYR A 357 26.34 6.18 -3.45
C TYR A 357 27.31 7.23 -3.98
N ARG A 358 27.61 8.21 -3.13
CA ARG A 358 28.60 9.22 -3.47
C ARG A 358 29.99 8.73 -3.12
N TYR A 359 30.86 8.66 -4.12
CA TYR A 359 32.29 8.46 -3.95
C TYR A 359 33.01 9.75 -4.40
N GLU A 360 33.69 10.41 -3.45
CA GLU A 360 34.22 11.76 -3.62
C GLU A 360 33.15 12.77 -4.12
N LYS A 361 33.22 13.15 -5.41
CA LYS A 361 32.31 14.10 -6.06
C LYS A 361 31.31 13.45 -7.02
N ASN A 362 31.34 12.12 -7.19
CA ASN A 362 30.54 11.43 -8.20
C ASN A 362 29.67 10.35 -7.60
N TRP A 363 28.71 9.92 -8.41
CA TRP A 363 27.93 8.74 -8.16
C TRP A 363 28.72 7.49 -8.55
N ALA A 364 28.77 6.53 -7.64
CA ALA A 364 29.40 5.24 -7.81
C ALA A 364 28.33 4.14 -7.69
N PRO A 365 28.24 3.22 -8.66
CA PRO A 365 27.35 2.07 -8.57
C PRO A 365 28.02 0.92 -7.82
N GLY A 366 27.21 0.15 -7.10
CA GLY A 366 27.55 -1.15 -6.53
C GLY A 366 26.43 -2.15 -6.74
N LEU A 367 26.76 -3.43 -6.79
CA LEU A 367 25.81 -4.51 -7.01
C LEU A 367 26.02 -5.59 -5.95
N LYS A 368 24.93 -6.07 -5.36
CA LYS A 368 24.91 -7.32 -4.58
C LYS A 368 24.10 -8.36 -5.35
N VAL A 369 24.64 -9.55 -5.55
CA VAL A 369 24.00 -10.65 -6.29
C VAL A 369 23.79 -11.82 -5.35
N ARG A 370 22.56 -12.31 -5.21
CA ARG A 370 22.24 -13.42 -4.32
C ARG A 370 22.90 -14.71 -4.80
N LEU A 371 23.73 -15.32 -3.96
CA LEU A 371 24.36 -16.62 -4.19
C LEU A 371 23.57 -17.76 -3.54
N TYR A 372 23.08 -17.52 -2.32
CA TYR A 372 22.29 -18.47 -1.53
C TYR A 372 21.37 -17.70 -0.57
N ASP A 373 20.60 -18.40 0.25
CA ASP A 373 19.76 -17.75 1.26
C ASP A 373 20.59 -16.81 2.16
N ARG A 374 20.27 -15.51 2.11
CA ARG A 374 20.93 -14.40 2.82
C ARG A 374 22.42 -14.16 2.48
N LEU A 375 23.00 -14.89 1.53
CA LEU A 375 24.39 -14.74 1.10
C LEU A 375 24.50 -14.08 -0.27
N TYR A 376 25.26 -13.00 -0.36
CA TYR A 376 25.41 -12.20 -1.58
C TYR A 376 26.87 -11.99 -1.96
N LEU A 377 27.15 -12.03 -3.26
CA LEU A 377 28.38 -11.51 -3.86
C LEU A 377 28.25 -10.00 -4.03
N THR A 378 29.29 -9.23 -3.73
CA THR A 378 29.29 -7.77 -3.88
C THR A 378 30.36 -7.31 -4.87
N GLY A 379 30.05 -6.28 -5.65
CA GLY A 379 30.98 -5.64 -6.57
C GLY A 379 30.64 -4.15 -6.73
N ASN A 380 31.64 -3.29 -6.52
CA ASN A 380 31.49 -1.84 -6.52
C ASN A 380 32.40 -1.20 -7.57
N LEU A 381 32.02 -0.04 -8.10
CA LEU A 381 32.81 0.69 -9.09
C LEU A 381 33.04 2.14 -8.63
N ASP A 382 34.21 2.38 -8.04
CA ASP A 382 34.59 3.64 -7.41
C ASP A 382 35.60 4.39 -8.30
N TYR A 383 35.21 5.49 -8.95
CA TYR A 383 36.16 6.31 -9.70
C TYR A 383 36.66 7.50 -8.87
N SER A 384 37.96 7.50 -8.52
CA SER A 384 38.61 8.63 -7.86
C SER A 384 39.07 9.65 -8.89
N TYR A 385 38.57 10.89 -8.80
CA TYR A 385 39.04 11.97 -9.66
C TYR A 385 40.38 12.52 -9.21
N ARG A 386 40.65 12.46 -7.91
CA ARG A 386 41.92 12.91 -7.33
C ARG A 386 43.07 12.03 -7.81
N GLU A 387 42.86 10.73 -7.82
CA GLU A 387 43.87 9.74 -8.19
C GLU A 387 43.78 9.34 -9.67
N ARG A 388 42.71 9.73 -10.38
CA ARG A 388 42.38 9.31 -11.76
C ARG A 388 42.49 7.79 -11.90
N ASP A 389 41.85 7.08 -11.00
CA ASP A 389 41.93 5.63 -10.87
C ASP A 389 40.54 5.04 -10.62
N LEU A 390 40.35 3.82 -11.13
CA LEU A 390 39.14 3.04 -10.97
C LEU A 390 39.38 1.96 -9.93
N ASN A 391 38.68 2.09 -8.82
CA ASN A 391 38.70 1.17 -7.71
C ASN A 391 37.54 0.18 -7.85
N LEU A 392 37.85 -1.11 -7.78
CA LEU A 392 36.90 -2.22 -7.86
C LEU A 392 36.93 -3.06 -6.56
N PRO A 393 36.20 -2.65 -5.52
CA PRO A 393 35.95 -3.50 -4.36
C PRO A 393 35.04 -4.68 -4.73
N VAL A 394 35.46 -5.90 -4.42
CA VAL A 394 34.68 -7.14 -4.64
C VAL A 394 34.70 -7.98 -3.38
N GLY A 395 33.56 -8.54 -2.97
CA GLY A 395 33.48 -9.33 -1.75
C GLY A 395 32.23 -10.18 -1.65
N THR A 396 31.94 -10.64 -0.43
CA THR A 396 30.70 -11.31 -0.09
C THR A 396 30.14 -10.75 1.21
N VAL A 397 28.82 -10.76 1.33
CA VAL A 397 28.12 -10.32 2.55
C VAL A 397 27.02 -11.32 2.92
N TYR A 398 26.85 -11.53 4.22
CA TYR A 398 25.79 -12.33 4.78
C TYR A 398 24.85 -11.45 5.59
N PHE A 399 23.55 -11.53 5.32
CA PHE A 399 22.52 -10.81 6.05
C PHE A 399 22.10 -11.59 7.31
N PHE A 400 22.17 -10.92 8.46
CA PHE A 400 21.86 -11.52 9.77
C PHE A 400 20.36 -11.68 10.01
N ASN A 401 19.55 -10.81 9.41
CA ASN A 401 18.08 -10.87 9.35
C ASN A 401 17.62 -10.82 7.88
N ALA A 402 16.30 -10.85 7.59
CA ALA A 402 15.87 -10.84 6.19
C ALA A 402 16.44 -9.64 5.42
N PRO A 403 17.02 -9.86 4.23
CA PRO A 403 17.55 -8.78 3.40
C PRO A 403 16.48 -7.73 3.02
N SER A 404 15.23 -8.15 2.83
CA SER A 404 14.04 -7.32 2.53
C SER A 404 13.32 -6.80 3.79
N SER A 405 13.90 -7.01 4.98
CA SER A 405 13.34 -6.42 6.18
C SER A 405 13.51 -4.90 6.15
N ARG A 406 12.75 -4.19 6.96
CA ARG A 406 12.85 -2.74 7.02
C ARG A 406 14.18 -2.22 7.55
N ILE A 407 14.87 -2.98 8.37
CA ILE A 407 16.22 -2.62 8.78
C ILE A 407 16.98 -3.92 8.77
N SER A 408 17.79 -4.11 7.73
CA SER A 408 18.58 -5.30 7.53
C SER A 408 20.02 -5.02 7.93
N PHE A 409 20.66 -5.95 8.63
CA PHE A 409 22.06 -5.87 9.03
C PHE A 409 22.83 -6.98 8.33
N TYR A 410 24.02 -6.67 7.81
CA TYR A 410 24.88 -7.65 7.16
C TYR A 410 26.34 -7.41 7.48
N GLY A 411 27.10 -8.50 7.49
CA GLY A 411 28.54 -8.52 7.67
C GLY A 411 29.21 -9.34 6.59
N GLY A 412 30.42 -8.98 6.25
CA GLY A 412 31.14 -9.65 5.18
C GLY A 412 32.57 -9.16 5.05
N GLY A 413 33.16 -9.49 3.91
CA GLY A 413 34.53 -9.13 3.61
C GLY A 413 34.83 -9.30 2.13
N GLY A 414 35.94 -8.73 1.70
CA GLY A 414 36.32 -8.75 0.31
C GLY A 414 37.73 -8.25 0.10
N ALA A 415 38.03 -7.91 -1.14
CA ALA A 415 39.29 -7.35 -1.56
C ALA A 415 39.06 -6.12 -2.44
N GLN A 416 39.88 -5.10 -2.20
CA GLN A 416 39.94 -3.91 -3.01
C GLN A 416 40.92 -4.13 -4.16
N PHE A 417 40.49 -3.84 -5.37
CA PHE A 417 41.36 -3.76 -6.54
C PHE A 417 41.38 -2.33 -7.09
N SER A 418 42.49 -1.95 -7.70
CA SER A 418 42.71 -0.70 -8.42
C SER A 418 43.04 -1.05 -9.87
N SER A 419 42.62 -0.20 -10.80
CA SER A 419 42.97 -0.36 -12.22
C SER A 419 44.43 -0.08 -12.51
N LYS A 420 45.10 0.72 -11.67
CA LYS A 420 46.53 1.03 -11.78
C LYS A 420 47.41 0.04 -11.06
N ASP A 421 47.07 -0.27 -9.82
CA ASP A 421 47.96 -0.96 -8.88
C ASP A 421 47.50 -2.40 -8.58
N GLY A 422 46.39 -2.85 -9.19
CA GLY A 422 45.88 -4.21 -9.01
C GLY A 422 45.32 -4.43 -7.61
N PHE A 423 45.57 -5.60 -7.01
CA PHE A 423 45.13 -5.88 -5.65
C PHE A 423 45.73 -4.88 -4.65
N GLN A 424 44.89 -4.27 -3.82
CA GLN A 424 45.29 -3.29 -2.82
C GLN A 424 45.35 -3.92 -1.43
N TYR A 425 44.19 -4.30 -0.89
CA TYR A 425 44.07 -4.84 0.46
C TYR A 425 42.78 -5.67 0.61
N PRO A 426 42.75 -6.66 1.51
CA PRO A 426 41.51 -7.25 1.97
C PRO A 426 40.80 -6.27 2.91
N TYR A 427 39.48 -6.41 3.06
CA TYR A 427 38.69 -5.58 3.96
C TYR A 427 37.59 -6.40 4.65
N LEU A 428 37.20 -5.95 5.84
CA LEU A 428 35.94 -6.30 6.47
C LEU A 428 34.87 -5.28 6.10
N LEU A 429 33.62 -5.71 6.09
CA LEU A 429 32.49 -4.87 5.77
C LEU A 429 31.36 -5.16 6.75
N VAL A 430 30.83 -4.11 7.35
CA VAL A 430 29.58 -4.14 8.11
C VAL A 430 28.65 -3.10 7.53
N GLY A 431 27.41 -3.48 7.27
CA GLY A 431 26.45 -2.58 6.66
C GLY A 431 25.04 -2.79 7.15
N THR A 432 24.19 -1.80 6.84
CA THR A 432 22.77 -1.85 7.08
C THR A 432 22.00 -1.29 5.89
N ASP A 433 20.90 -1.95 5.55
CA ASP A 433 19.94 -1.49 4.55
C ASP A 433 18.67 -1.06 5.31
N PHE A 434 18.19 0.16 5.07
CA PHE A 434 16.97 0.68 5.69
C PHE A 434 16.11 1.41 4.65
N PHE A 435 14.97 0.81 4.32
CA PHE A 435 14.14 1.24 3.18
C PHE A 435 14.95 1.21 1.88
N PHE A 436 15.03 2.34 1.16
CA PHE A 436 15.79 2.53 -0.06
C PHE A 436 17.17 3.15 0.19
N LEU A 437 17.63 3.22 1.45
CA LEU A 437 18.94 3.77 1.82
C LEU A 437 19.82 2.65 2.37
N PHE A 438 21.13 2.77 2.17
CA PHE A 438 22.10 1.88 2.79
C PHE A 438 23.27 2.65 3.38
N TYR A 439 23.93 2.02 4.34
CA TYR A 439 25.20 2.45 4.88
C TYR A 439 26.14 1.25 5.02
N GLU A 440 27.37 1.39 4.52
CA GLU A 440 28.44 0.41 4.70
C GLU A 440 29.66 1.08 5.33
N LEU A 441 30.20 0.46 6.37
CA LEU A 441 31.54 0.72 6.87
C LEU A 441 32.47 -0.34 6.29
N VAL A 442 33.33 0.10 5.39
CA VAL A 442 34.42 -0.71 4.86
C VAL A 442 35.64 -0.46 5.74
N TYR A 443 36.10 -1.53 6.37
CA TYR A 443 37.28 -1.52 7.24
C TYR A 443 38.43 -2.23 6.51
N PRO A 444 39.34 -1.48 5.86
CA PRO A 444 40.55 -2.06 5.27
C PRO A 444 41.31 -2.86 6.32
N TRP A 445 41.74 -4.07 5.99
CA TRP A 445 42.64 -4.85 6.84
C TRP A 445 44.09 -4.41 6.56
N THR A 446 44.36 -3.12 6.78
CA THR A 446 45.67 -2.49 6.65
C THR A 446 45.68 -1.25 7.54
N GLU A 447 46.85 -0.91 8.09
CA GLU A 447 47.03 0.27 8.95
C GLU A 447 47.20 1.57 8.13
N GLU A 448 47.42 1.45 6.82
CA GLU A 448 47.73 2.60 5.94
C GLU A 448 46.48 3.33 5.44
N VAL A 449 45.31 2.70 5.49
CA VAL A 449 44.07 3.22 4.90
C VAL A 449 43.00 3.35 5.96
N SER A 450 42.51 4.56 6.17
CA SER A 450 41.41 4.80 7.11
C SER A 450 40.11 4.11 6.67
N PRO A 451 39.25 3.70 7.62
CA PRO A 451 37.94 3.17 7.32
C PRO A 451 37.12 4.11 6.44
N ARG A 452 36.34 3.53 5.53
CA ARG A 452 35.55 4.28 4.55
C ARG A 452 34.07 4.01 4.74
N HIS A 453 33.30 5.06 4.54
CA HIS A 453 31.85 5.03 4.64
C HIS A 453 31.25 5.10 3.24
N ARG A 454 30.28 4.25 2.95
CA ARG A 454 29.42 4.37 1.78
C ARG A 454 28.02 4.63 2.26
N PHE A 455 27.41 5.69 1.75
CA PHE A 455 26.04 6.05 2.05
C PHE A 455 25.34 6.46 0.76
N GLY A 456 24.17 5.89 0.52
CA GLY A 456 23.46 6.11 -0.72
C GLY A 456 22.13 5.36 -0.79
N LEU A 457 21.62 5.25 -2.01
CA LEU A 457 20.38 4.56 -2.32
C LEU A 457 20.66 3.08 -2.57
N SER A 458 19.78 2.20 -2.09
CA SER A 458 19.76 0.77 -2.39
C SER A 458 18.40 0.43 -2.99
N ILE A 459 18.40 -0.23 -4.15
CA ILE A 459 17.20 -0.63 -4.88
C ILE A 459 17.21 -2.15 -5.00
N GLU A 460 16.15 -2.78 -4.53
CA GLU A 460 15.92 -4.23 -4.64
C GLU A 460 15.44 -4.56 -6.07
N LEU A 461 16.06 -5.55 -6.71
CA LEU A 461 15.80 -5.95 -8.10
C LEU A 461 15.63 -7.46 -8.27
#